data_AF-A0A955UD54-F1
#
_entry.id   AF-A0A955UD54-F1
#
_cell.length_a   1.000
_cell.length_b   1.000
_cell.length_c   1.000
_cell.angle_alpha   90.00
_cell.angle_beta   90.00
_cell.angle_gamma   90.00
#
_symmetry.space_group_name_H-M   'P 1'
#
loop_
_entity.id
_entity.type
_entity.pdbx_description
1 polymer ?
#
loop_
_entity_poly.entity_id
_entity_poly.type
_entity_poly.pdbx_seq_one_letter_code
_entity_poly.pdbx_strand_id
1 'polypeptide(L)'
;MSRTLDPSLAGTPQRDYPTMILFGVIVFTTIVGLPLYAYFYDFSWVDWTMFVMLYLFTGLGITVGYHRLITHRSFKCPNWIKATFLIAGGMALENSALRWASDHIRHHARCDQKEDPYNATLGFWHSHCGWIFWKDPNRDPKYATRLLQDPLILWQ
;
A
#
# COMPACT_ATOMS: atom_id res chain seq x y z
N MET A 1 -4.15 -30.40 7.11
CA MET A 1 -3.66 -30.67 5.73
C MET A 1 -3.37 -29.33 5.06
N SER A 2 -2.09 -28.96 4.97
CA SER A 2 -1.64 -27.77 4.24
C SER A 2 -1.76 -28.07 2.75
N ARG A 3 -2.72 -27.45 2.06
CA ARG A 3 -2.67 -27.37 0.59
C ARG A 3 -1.54 -26.41 0.24
N THR A 4 -0.32 -26.93 0.13
CA THR A 4 0.73 -26.26 -0.63
C THR A 4 0.23 -26.19 -2.06
N LEU A 5 -0.14 -24.99 -2.51
CA LEU A 5 -0.48 -24.75 -3.91
C LEU A 5 0.69 -25.25 -4.77
N ASP A 6 0.40 -26.09 -5.75
CA ASP A 6 1.38 -26.59 -6.70
C ASP A 6 2.09 -25.39 -7.37
N PRO A 7 3.44 -25.30 -7.28
CA PRO A 7 4.21 -24.24 -7.91
C PRO A 7 4.00 -24.11 -9.41
N SER A 8 3.56 -25.17 -10.10
CA SER A 8 3.23 -25.18 -11.52
C SER A 8 1.89 -24.49 -11.86
N LEU A 9 1.05 -24.26 -10.84
CA LEU A 9 -0.21 -23.51 -10.96
C LEU A 9 -0.02 -22.00 -10.73
N ALA A 10 1.18 -21.56 -10.32
CA ALA A 10 1.51 -20.15 -10.32
C ALA A 10 1.57 -19.68 -11.78
N GLY A 11 0.46 -19.10 -12.26
CA GLY A 11 0.36 -18.57 -13.61
C GLY A 11 1.52 -17.62 -13.93
N THR A 12 1.83 -17.45 -15.21
CA THR A 12 2.84 -16.51 -15.66
C THR A 12 2.59 -15.13 -15.01
N PRO A 13 3.63 -14.46 -14.48
CA PRO A 13 3.46 -13.16 -13.86
C PRO A 13 2.73 -12.21 -14.82
N GLN A 14 1.52 -11.80 -14.43
CA GLN A 14 0.72 -10.89 -15.25
C GLN A 14 1.04 -9.46 -14.85
N ARG A 15 1.19 -8.57 -15.84
CA ARG A 15 1.35 -7.14 -15.60
C ARG A 15 0.07 -6.55 -15.00
N ASP A 16 0.23 -5.62 -14.06
CA ASP A 16 -0.86 -4.81 -13.54
C ASP A 16 -0.90 -3.46 -14.27
N TYR A 17 -1.48 -3.45 -15.47
CA TYR A 17 -1.52 -2.25 -16.32
C TYR A 17 -2.16 -1.03 -15.65
N PRO A 18 -3.31 -1.14 -14.95
CA PRO A 18 -3.91 0.01 -14.26
C PRO A 18 -2.94 0.62 -13.24
N THR A 19 -2.27 -0.21 -12.44
CA THR A 19 -1.31 0.25 -11.44
C THR A 19 -0.07 0.87 -12.10
N MET A 20 0.45 0.26 -13.17
CA MET A 20 1.58 0.80 -13.94
C MET A 20 1.26 2.18 -14.55
N ILE A 21 0.06 2.34 -15.11
CA ILE A 21 -0.38 3.62 -15.69
C ILE A 21 -0.53 4.67 -14.59
N LEU A 22 -1.23 4.34 -13.49
CA LEU A 22 -1.41 5.27 -12.37
C LEU A 22 -0.07 5.71 -11.77
N PHE A 23 0.82 4.76 -11.49
CA PHE A 23 2.16 5.05 -10.97
C PHE A 23 2.96 5.91 -11.95
N GLY A 24 2.93 5.56 -13.25
CA GLY A 24 3.60 6.32 -14.30
C GLY A 24 3.11 7.76 -14.40
N VAL A 25 1.79 7.99 -14.34
CA VAL A 25 1.20 9.33 -14.35
C VAL A 25 1.62 10.12 -13.12
N ILE A 26 1.53 9.55 -11.92
CA ILE A 26 1.92 10.23 -10.67
C ILE A 26 3.39 10.63 -10.72
N VAL A 27 4.28 9.70 -11.09
CA VAL A 27 5.73 9.95 -11.16
C VAL A 27 6.04 10.99 -12.24
N PHE A 28 5.45 10.87 -13.43
CA PHE A 28 5.66 11.83 -14.51
C PHE A 28 5.20 13.24 -14.11
N THR A 29 3.97 13.38 -13.58
CA THR A 29 3.44 14.65 -13.11
C THR A 29 4.28 15.23 -11.98
N THR A 30 4.84 14.40 -11.10
CA THR A 30 5.72 14.87 -10.02
C THR A 30 7.07 15.35 -10.55
N ILE A 31 7.74 14.57 -11.38
CA ILE A 31 9.10 14.86 -11.89
C ILE A 31 9.09 16.01 -12.90
N VAL A 32 8.04 16.14 -13.72
CA VAL A 32 7.95 17.17 -14.77
C VAL A 32 7.07 18.34 -14.34
N GLY A 33 5.91 18.06 -13.75
CA GLY A 33 4.94 19.08 -13.37
C GLY A 33 5.42 19.98 -12.23
N LEU A 34 6.08 19.45 -11.20
CA LEU A 34 6.56 20.28 -10.09
C LEU A 34 7.65 21.26 -10.51
N PRO A 35 8.71 20.88 -11.25
CA PRO A 35 9.71 21.85 -11.71
C PRO A 35 9.14 22.88 -12.67
N LEU A 36 8.23 22.49 -13.57
CA LEU A 36 7.56 23.44 -14.46
C LEU A 36 6.70 24.43 -13.66
N TYR A 37 5.93 23.94 -12.69
CA TYR A 37 5.16 24.81 -11.80
C TYR A 37 6.06 25.80 -11.07
N ALA A 38 7.15 25.32 -10.47
CA ALA A 38 8.13 26.14 -9.78
C ALA A 38 8.74 27.21 -10.71
N TYR A 39 9.08 26.84 -11.95
CA TYR A 39 9.66 27.76 -12.93
C TYR A 39 8.71 28.90 -13.33
N PHE A 40 7.40 28.62 -13.45
CA PHE A 40 6.42 29.61 -13.90
C PHE A 40 5.72 30.38 -12.78
N TYR A 41 5.56 29.78 -11.60
CA TYR A 41 4.67 30.29 -10.54
C TYR A 41 5.31 30.39 -9.14
N ASP A 42 6.49 29.77 -8.94
CA ASP A 42 7.14 29.62 -7.62
C ASP A 42 6.25 28.90 -6.57
N PHE A 43 6.78 28.66 -5.37
CA PHE A 43 6.03 28.06 -4.25
C PHE A 43 5.79 29.07 -3.13
N SER A 44 4.54 29.20 -2.73
CA SER A 44 4.14 29.99 -1.57
C SER A 44 4.32 29.22 -0.26
N TRP A 45 4.26 29.94 0.86
CA TRP A 45 4.23 29.32 2.19
C TRP A 45 3.04 28.38 2.39
N VAL A 46 1.93 28.59 1.68
CA VAL A 46 0.76 27.71 1.73
C VAL A 46 1.10 26.35 1.11
N ASP A 47 1.83 26.31 0.00
CA ASP A 47 2.20 25.07 -0.69
C ASP A 47 3.09 24.19 0.19
N TRP A 48 4.11 24.77 0.80
CA TRP A 48 5.01 24.08 1.71
C TRP A 48 4.27 23.58 2.97
N THR A 49 3.37 24.40 3.51
CA THR A 49 2.57 24.02 4.67
C THR A 49 1.64 22.85 4.35
N MET A 50 0.94 22.90 3.21
CA MET A 50 0.08 21.82 2.75
C MET A 50 0.88 20.54 2.47
N PHE A 51 2.05 20.65 1.85
CA PHE A 51 2.95 19.52 1.63
C PHE A 51 3.30 18.82 2.95
N VAL A 52 3.77 19.56 3.96
CA VAL A 52 4.14 18.98 5.25
C VAL A 52 2.93 18.38 5.96
N MET A 53 1.80 19.09 6.00
CA MET A 53 0.59 18.59 6.65
C MET A 53 0.07 17.31 5.99
N LEU A 54 -0.01 17.27 4.66
CA LEU A 54 -0.47 16.10 3.93
C LEU A 54 0.51 14.94 4.04
N TYR A 55 1.82 15.19 3.95
CA TYR A 55 2.85 14.16 4.13
C TYR A 55 2.75 13.50 5.50
N LEU A 56 2.61 14.29 6.57
CA LEU A 56 2.44 13.76 7.92
C LEU A 56 1.10 13.03 8.07
N PHE A 57 0.02 13.59 7.54
CA PHE A 57 -1.30 13.01 7.66
C PHE A 57 -1.39 11.64 6.97
N THR A 58 -0.95 11.54 5.71
CA THR A 58 -0.93 10.28 4.96
C THR A 58 0.07 9.28 5.55
N GLY A 59 1.25 9.75 5.96
CA GLY A 59 2.25 8.94 6.66
C GLY A 59 1.72 8.32 7.95
N LEU A 60 0.95 9.07 8.75
CA LEU A 60 0.26 8.54 9.94
C LEU A 60 -0.86 7.56 9.55
N GLY A 61 -1.57 7.81 8.45
CA GLY A 61 -2.55 6.89 7.88
C GLY A 61 -1.95 5.49 7.62
N ILE A 62 -0.77 5.43 7.02
CA ILE A 62 -0.07 4.15 6.78
C ILE A 62 0.54 3.59 8.06
N THR A 63 1.39 4.37 8.75
CA THR A 63 2.21 3.86 9.86
C THR A 63 1.42 3.57 11.13
N VAL A 64 0.43 4.40 11.46
CA VAL A 64 -0.41 4.23 12.65
C VAL A 64 -1.71 3.51 12.29
N GLY A 65 -2.35 3.91 11.19
CA GLY A 65 -3.60 3.31 10.71
C GLY A 65 -3.44 1.90 10.16
N TYR A 66 -2.93 1.77 8.93
CA TYR A 66 -2.87 0.48 8.25
C TYR A 66 -1.95 -0.51 8.96
N HIS A 67 -0.77 -0.05 9.38
CA HIS A 67 0.25 -0.91 9.97
C HIS A 67 -0.06 -1.28 11.43
N ARG A 68 -0.10 -0.31 12.36
CA ARG A 68 -0.25 -0.61 13.80
C ARG A 68 -1.69 -0.96 14.19
N LEU A 69 -2.66 -0.16 13.78
CA LEU A 69 -4.06 -0.32 14.18
C LEU A 69 -4.72 -1.51 13.45
N ILE A 70 -4.64 -1.56 12.12
CA ILE A 70 -5.38 -2.53 11.32
C ILE A 70 -4.63 -3.87 11.25
N THR A 71 -3.36 -3.83 10.85
CA THR A 71 -2.57 -5.05 10.64
C THR A 71 -2.14 -5.69 11.96
N HIS A 72 -1.49 -4.94 12.84
CA HIS A 72 -0.93 -5.51 14.07
C HIS A 72 -1.87 -5.45 15.27
N ARG A 73 -2.99 -4.72 15.17
CA ARG A 73 -3.96 -4.53 16.27
C ARG A 73 -3.27 -4.08 17.57
N SER A 74 -2.23 -3.24 17.44
CA SER A 74 -1.39 -2.81 18.56
C SER A 74 -2.16 -1.98 19.60
N PHE A 75 -3.30 -1.41 19.23
CA PHE A 75 -4.19 -0.67 20.11
C PHE A 75 -5.64 -0.71 19.60
N LYS A 76 -6.58 -0.28 20.44
CA LYS A 76 -7.99 -0.06 20.08
C LYS A 76 -8.30 1.43 20.13
N CYS A 77 -9.19 1.90 19.26
CA CYS A 77 -9.68 3.27 19.26
C CYS A 77 -11.17 3.31 18.85
N PRO A 78 -11.88 4.41 19.15
CA PRO A 78 -13.23 4.65 18.63
C PRO A 78 -13.27 4.63 17.10
N ASN A 79 -14.43 4.27 16.55
CA ASN A 79 -14.64 4.12 15.11
C ASN A 79 -14.37 5.39 14.29
N TRP A 80 -14.63 6.57 14.83
CA TRP A 80 -14.34 7.83 14.15
C TRP A 80 -12.83 8.07 13.98
N ILE A 81 -12.00 7.69 14.98
CA ILE A 81 -10.54 7.76 14.87
C ILE A 81 -10.05 6.77 13.81
N LYS A 82 -10.58 5.53 13.83
CA LYS A 82 -10.26 4.52 12.82
C LYS A 82 -10.62 5.03 11.41
N ALA A 83 -11.80 5.63 11.23
CA ALA A 83 -12.22 6.21 9.97
C ALA A 83 -11.29 7.33 9.50
N THR A 84 -10.82 8.21 10.40
CA THR A 84 -9.80 9.22 10.08
C THR A 84 -8.52 8.58 9.54
N PHE A 85 -8.02 7.53 10.19
CA PHE A 85 -6.84 6.81 9.71
C PHE A 85 -7.06 6.10 8.37
N LEU A 86 -8.26 5.56 8.14
CA LEU A 86 -8.64 4.94 6.87
C LEU A 86 -8.67 5.95 5.72
N ILE A 87 -9.23 7.14 5.95
CA ILE A 87 -9.20 8.24 4.98
C ILE A 87 -7.76 8.69 4.71
N ALA A 88 -6.99 8.92 5.78
CA ALA A 88 -5.59 9.33 5.69
C ALA A 88 -4.74 8.31 4.92
N GLY A 89 -4.92 7.02 5.17
CA GLY A 89 -4.22 5.94 4.46
C GLY A 89 -4.69 5.80 3.00
N GLY A 90 -5.98 6.03 2.72
CA GLY A 90 -6.50 6.05 1.35
C GLY A 90 -5.86 7.16 0.50
N MET A 91 -5.62 8.32 1.11
CA MET A 91 -4.91 9.44 0.48
C MET A 91 -3.43 9.15 0.16
N ALA A 92 -2.83 8.11 0.75
CA ALA A 92 -1.46 7.70 0.45
C ALA A 92 -1.34 6.87 -0.85
N LEU A 93 -2.45 6.38 -1.41
CA LEU A 93 -2.50 5.60 -2.66
C LEU A 93 -1.73 4.26 -2.63
N GLU A 94 -1.59 3.62 -1.46
CA GLU A 94 -0.91 2.32 -1.30
C GLU A 94 -1.86 1.10 -1.36
N ASN A 95 -2.93 1.16 -2.16
CA ASN A 95 -4.11 0.27 -2.12
C ASN A 95 -5.04 0.51 -0.91
N SER A 96 -6.19 -0.19 -0.92
CA SER A 96 -7.11 -0.22 0.21
C SER A 96 -6.47 -0.82 1.47
N ALA A 97 -6.97 -0.43 2.64
CA ALA A 97 -6.55 -0.94 3.93
C ALA A 97 -6.67 -2.45 4.01
N LEU A 98 -7.75 -3.02 3.46
CA LEU A 98 -7.95 -4.47 3.36
C LEU A 98 -6.77 -5.12 2.64
N ARG A 99 -6.42 -4.58 1.46
CA ARG A 99 -5.40 -5.14 0.61
C ARG A 99 -4.00 -4.98 1.22
N TRP A 100 -3.64 -3.76 1.60
CA TRP A 100 -2.36 -3.44 2.22
C TRP A 100 -2.13 -4.30 3.46
N ALA A 101 -3.11 -4.39 4.36
CA ALA A 101 -2.98 -5.18 5.57
C ALA A 101 -2.89 -6.68 5.28
N SER A 102 -3.66 -7.20 4.31
CA SER A 102 -3.56 -8.62 3.94
C SER A 102 -2.18 -9.00 3.40
N ASP A 103 -1.59 -8.14 2.57
CA ASP A 103 -0.26 -8.32 2.01
C ASP A 103 0.82 -8.19 3.10
N HIS A 104 0.68 -7.22 4.00
CA HIS A 104 1.61 -7.01 5.13
C HIS A 104 1.59 -8.16 6.15
N ILE A 105 0.41 -8.72 6.46
CA ILE A 105 0.31 -9.92 7.30
C ILE A 105 1.04 -11.10 6.66
N ARG A 106 0.86 -11.29 5.35
CA ARG A 106 1.52 -12.37 4.62
C ARG A 106 3.02 -12.19 4.57
N HIS A 107 3.50 -10.98 4.31
CA HIS A 107 4.92 -10.66 4.38
C HIS A 107 5.52 -11.05 5.73
N HIS A 108 4.91 -10.66 6.86
CA HIS A 108 5.41 -11.10 8.15
C HIS A 108 5.38 -12.62 8.35
N ALA A 109 4.34 -13.30 7.84
CA ALA A 109 4.22 -14.75 7.95
C ALA A 109 5.19 -15.53 7.05
N ARG A 110 5.67 -14.91 5.96
CA ARG A 110 6.45 -15.55 4.89
C ARG A 110 7.66 -14.72 4.48
N CYS A 111 8.18 -13.91 5.41
CA CYS A 111 9.23 -12.93 5.15
C CYS A 111 10.39 -13.55 4.35
N ASP A 112 10.74 -12.91 3.23
CA ASP A 112 11.80 -13.33 2.32
C ASP A 112 11.64 -14.73 1.70
N GLN A 113 10.46 -15.33 1.79
CA GLN A 113 10.08 -16.57 1.10
C GLN A 113 9.39 -16.28 -0.24
N LYS A 114 9.14 -17.32 -1.03
CA LYS A 114 8.53 -17.21 -2.37
C LYS A 114 7.15 -16.52 -2.33
N GLU A 115 6.40 -16.69 -1.26
CA GLU A 115 5.06 -16.15 -1.09
C GLU A 115 5.03 -14.70 -0.58
N ASP A 116 6.18 -14.13 -0.22
CA ASP A 116 6.31 -12.74 0.20
C ASP A 116 6.17 -11.80 -1.02
N PRO A 117 5.16 -10.90 -1.04
CA PRO A 117 4.95 -10.01 -2.19
C PRO A 117 6.12 -9.05 -2.44
N TYR A 118 6.92 -8.71 -1.43
CA TYR A 118 8.03 -7.76 -1.57
C TYR A 118 9.36 -8.33 -1.06
N ASN A 119 9.57 -9.62 -1.32
CA ASN A 119 10.76 -10.40 -0.95
C ASN A 119 12.08 -9.66 -1.27
N ALA A 120 12.87 -9.36 -0.24
CA ALA A 120 14.11 -8.59 -0.39
C ALA A 120 15.23 -9.39 -1.10
N THR A 121 15.18 -10.73 -1.08
CA THR A 121 16.16 -11.60 -1.74
C THR A 121 16.10 -11.52 -3.27
N LEU A 122 14.99 -11.02 -3.83
CA LEU A 122 14.85 -10.75 -5.27
C LEU A 122 15.49 -9.42 -5.69
N GLY A 123 16.08 -8.67 -4.74
CA GLY A 123 16.88 -7.48 -4.98
C GLY A 123 16.16 -6.16 -4.64
N PHE A 124 16.94 -5.08 -4.64
CA PHE A 124 16.50 -3.74 -4.25
C PHE A 124 15.29 -3.26 -5.08
N TRP A 125 15.39 -3.30 -6.41
CA TRP A 125 14.33 -2.78 -7.26
C TRP A 125 13.03 -3.56 -7.15
N HIS A 126 13.11 -4.89 -6.92
CA HIS A 126 11.92 -5.69 -6.69
C HIS A 126 11.23 -5.27 -5.40
N SER A 127 11.93 -5.30 -4.27
CA SER A 127 11.39 -4.98 -2.94
C SER A 127 10.98 -3.51 -2.77
N HIS A 128 11.64 -2.59 -3.46
CA HIS A 128 11.33 -1.16 -3.38
C HIS A 128 10.00 -0.81 -4.07
N CYS A 129 9.84 -1.14 -5.36
CA CYS A 129 8.62 -0.80 -6.11
C CYS A 129 8.30 -1.76 -7.26
N GLY A 130 9.25 -2.61 -7.69
CA GLY A 130 9.08 -3.48 -8.84
C GLY A 130 7.96 -4.51 -8.66
N TRP A 131 7.70 -4.95 -7.43
CA TRP A 131 6.61 -5.88 -7.11
C TRP A 131 5.22 -5.32 -7.43
N ILE A 132 5.04 -4.00 -7.39
CA ILE A 132 3.75 -3.31 -7.59
C ILE A 132 3.23 -3.45 -9.03
N PHE A 133 4.13 -3.65 -9.99
CA PHE A 133 3.79 -3.70 -11.42
C PHE A 133 3.27 -5.07 -11.90
N TRP A 134 3.15 -6.03 -10.98
CA TRP A 134 2.73 -7.39 -11.28
C TRP A 134 1.55 -7.78 -10.41
N LYS A 135 0.63 -8.53 -10.98
CA LYS A 135 -0.38 -9.23 -10.20
C LYS A 135 0.30 -10.31 -9.40
N ASP A 136 0.11 -10.25 -8.09
CA ASP A 136 0.65 -11.23 -7.17
C ASP A 136 -0.05 -12.61 -7.33
N PRO A 137 0.68 -13.66 -7.75
CA PRO A 137 0.12 -14.99 -7.96
C PRO A 137 -0.08 -15.77 -6.64
N ASN A 138 0.54 -15.33 -5.55
CA ASN A 138 0.54 -16.03 -4.26
C ASN A 138 -0.53 -15.49 -3.30
N ARG A 139 -1.47 -14.65 -3.79
CA ARG A 139 -2.48 -14.02 -2.95
C ARG A 139 -3.35 -15.07 -2.29
N ASP A 140 -3.44 -15.02 -0.97
CA ASP A 140 -4.18 -16.00 -0.18
C ASP A 140 -5.26 -15.30 0.68
N PRO A 141 -6.55 -15.57 0.42
CA PRO A 141 -7.67 -14.99 1.18
C PRO A 141 -7.60 -15.21 2.70
N LYS A 142 -6.85 -16.22 3.18
CA LYS A 142 -6.72 -16.49 4.62
C LYS A 142 -6.16 -15.30 5.39
N TYR A 143 -5.29 -14.50 4.76
CA TYR A 143 -4.70 -13.31 5.40
C TYR A 143 -5.69 -12.14 5.47
N ALA A 144 -6.74 -12.17 4.66
CA ALA A 144 -7.83 -11.18 4.66
C ALA A 144 -9.01 -11.58 5.55
N THR A 145 -9.19 -12.87 5.90
CA THR A 145 -10.40 -13.39 6.56
C THR A 145 -10.85 -12.57 7.78
N ARG A 146 -9.92 -12.18 8.65
CA ARG A 146 -10.22 -11.39 9.85
C ARG A 146 -10.50 -9.91 9.57
N LEU A 147 -10.00 -9.38 8.46
CA LEU A 147 -10.18 -7.98 8.05
C LEU A 147 -11.56 -7.78 7.43
N LEU A 148 -12.06 -8.81 6.73
CA LEU A 148 -13.40 -8.85 6.14
C LEU A 148 -14.53 -8.78 7.18
N GLN A 149 -14.22 -8.90 8.48
CA GLN A 149 -15.21 -8.80 9.56
C GLN A 149 -15.43 -7.35 10.03
N ASP A 150 -14.59 -6.40 9.62
CA ASP A 150 -14.69 -5.00 10.03
C ASP A 150 -15.36 -4.16 8.92
N PRO A 151 -16.59 -3.67 9.14
CA PRO A 151 -17.32 -2.92 8.11
C PRO A 151 -16.64 -1.61 7.72
N LEU A 152 -15.85 -0.99 8.60
CA LEU A 152 -15.10 0.22 8.24
C LEU A 152 -13.95 -0.08 7.28
N ILE A 153 -13.29 -1.23 7.44
CA ILE A 153 -12.25 -1.66 6.51
C ILE A 153 -12.85 -2.01 5.14
N LEU A 154 -14.06 -2.57 5.12
CA LEU A 154 -14.77 -2.87 3.87
C LEU A 154 -15.35 -1.64 3.18
N TRP A 155 -15.71 -0.61 3.93
CA TRP A 155 -16.24 0.65 3.41
C TRP A 155 -15.20 1.47 2.66
N GLN A 156 -13.95 1.43 3.11
CA GLN A 156 -12.84 2.20 2.55
C GLN A 156 -12.31 1.62 1.24
#